data_AF-A0A0G0EZC4-F1
#
_entry.id   AF-A0A0G0EZC4-F1
#
_cell.length_a   1.000
_cell.length_b   1.000
_cell.length_c   1.000
_cell.angle_alpha   90.00
_cell.angle_beta   90.00
_cell.angle_gamma   90.00
#
_symmetry.space_group_name_H-M   'P 1'
#
loop_
_entity.id
_entity.type
_entity.pdbx_description
1 polymer ?
#
loop_
_entity_poly.entity_id
_entity_poly.type
_entity_poly.pdbx_seq_one_letter_code
_entity_poly.pdbx_strand_id
1 'polypeptide(L)'
;MFDKNFPIFEITEDDYSINHDFTGTKYAETTKEGALAIRLLRTFEKIQLDGTYTGKTFAALLFDLIKKPKLQNKNILFWNTYCSGNFSDITKDMDYRELPDLLQGYFRVPVQDLDQGC
;
A
#
# COMPACT_ATOMS: atom_id res chain seq x y z
N MET A 1 -13.26 -12.91 -23.82
CA MET A 1 -12.86 -14.28 -24.20
C MET A 1 -11.51 -14.53 -23.54
N PHE A 2 -11.37 -15.59 -22.75
CA PHE A 2 -10.10 -15.93 -22.09
C PHE A 2 -9.10 -16.46 -23.12
N ASP A 3 -7.81 -16.14 -22.95
CA ASP A 3 -6.74 -16.69 -23.78
C ASP A 3 -6.64 -18.20 -23.53
N LYS A 4 -6.82 -19.01 -24.58
CA LYS A 4 -6.75 -20.47 -24.50
C LYS A 4 -5.34 -20.98 -24.18
N ASN A 5 -4.32 -20.15 -24.34
CA ASN A 5 -2.94 -20.48 -23.98
C ASN A 5 -2.63 -20.16 -22.51
N PHE A 6 -3.55 -19.50 -21.79
CA PHE A 6 -3.33 -19.23 -20.38
C PHE A 6 -3.35 -20.54 -19.60
N PRO A 7 -2.24 -20.94 -18.95
CA PRO A 7 -2.19 -22.17 -18.19
C PRO A 7 -3.21 -22.14 -17.04
N ILE A 8 -3.92 -23.24 -16.85
CA ILE A 8 -4.78 -23.44 -15.70
C ILE A 8 -3.90 -23.95 -14.56
N PHE A 9 -3.86 -23.22 -13.46
CA PHE A 9 -3.19 -23.63 -12.24
C PHE A 9 -4.24 -23.97 -11.18
N GLU A 10 -4.02 -25.06 -10.46
CA GLU A 10 -4.71 -25.33 -9.21
C GLU A 10 -3.87 -24.72 -8.08
N ILE A 11 -4.50 -23.87 -7.26
CA ILE A 11 -3.90 -23.28 -6.07
C ILE A 11 -4.53 -23.96 -4.86
N THR A 12 -3.69 -24.47 -3.98
CA THR A 12 -4.02 -25.13 -2.72
C THR A 12 -3.60 -24.27 -1.53
N GLU A 13 -4.04 -24.62 -0.33
CA GLU A 13 -3.65 -23.89 0.89
C GLU A 13 -2.14 -23.97 1.18
N ASP A 14 -1.44 -24.99 0.66
CA ASP A 14 0.01 -25.15 0.81
C ASP A 14 0.83 -24.23 -0.12
N ASP A 15 0.20 -23.64 -1.14
CA ASP A 15 0.87 -22.77 -2.11
C ASP A 15 1.10 -21.33 -1.58
N TYR A 16 0.41 -20.95 -0.50
CA TYR A 16 0.51 -19.61 0.07
C TYR A 16 0.51 -19.63 1.60
N SER A 17 0.93 -18.50 2.17
CA SER A 17 0.82 -18.25 3.61
C SER A 17 0.27 -16.86 3.82
N ILE A 18 -0.66 -16.72 4.76
CA ILE A 18 -1.23 -15.42 5.12
C ILE A 18 -0.51 -14.92 6.37
N ASN A 19 0.15 -13.77 6.24
CA ASN A 19 0.83 -13.13 7.35
C ASN A 19 -0.07 -12.06 7.98
N HIS A 20 -0.49 -12.28 9.22
CA HIS A 20 -1.34 -11.35 9.97
C HIS A 20 -0.56 -10.36 10.86
N ASP A 21 0.75 -10.55 11.03
CA ASP A 21 1.59 -9.80 11.99
C ASP A 21 1.68 -8.30 11.68
N PHE A 22 1.40 -7.91 10.44
CA PHE A 22 1.50 -6.52 9.95
C PHE A 22 0.15 -5.85 9.70
N THR A 23 -0.96 -6.51 10.02
CA THR A 23 -2.32 -5.99 9.73
C THR A 23 -2.69 -4.76 10.57
N GLY A 24 -2.09 -4.62 11.75
CA GLY A 24 -2.48 -3.61 12.75
C GLY A 24 -3.75 -4.02 13.51
N THR A 25 -4.23 -3.14 14.39
CA THR A 25 -5.36 -3.46 15.29
C THR A 25 -6.69 -2.90 14.81
N LYS A 26 -6.68 -1.91 13.91
CA LYS A 26 -7.89 -1.27 13.39
C LYS A 26 -7.86 -1.11 11.88
N TYR A 27 -9.05 -0.95 11.31
CA TYR A 27 -9.22 -0.61 9.90
C TYR A 27 -8.63 0.77 9.60
N ALA A 28 -7.89 0.88 8.48
CA ALA A 28 -7.27 2.11 7.99
C ALA A 28 -6.30 2.85 8.94
N GLU A 29 -5.99 2.27 10.10
CA GLU A 29 -4.97 2.80 11.00
C GLU A 29 -3.58 2.39 10.48
N THR A 30 -2.76 3.39 10.16
CA THR A 30 -1.36 3.19 9.77
C THR A 30 -0.55 2.67 10.95
N THR A 31 0.35 1.72 10.70
CA THR A 31 1.28 1.21 11.72
C THR A 31 2.64 1.91 11.61
N LYS A 32 3.45 1.87 12.68
CA LYS A 32 4.79 2.48 12.67
C LYS A 32 5.70 1.81 11.63
N GLU A 33 5.57 0.50 11.50
CA GLU A 33 6.27 -0.32 10.52
C GLU A 33 5.83 0.03 9.11
N GLY A 34 4.53 0.21 8.89
CA GLY A 34 3.96 0.66 7.62
C GLY A 34 4.47 2.04 7.22
N ALA A 35 4.40 3.02 8.12
CA ALA A 35 4.90 4.38 7.87
C ALA A 35 6.41 4.39 7.54
N LEU A 36 7.22 3.59 8.25
CA LEU A 36 8.64 3.46 7.95
C LEU A 36 8.87 2.84 6.57
N ALA A 37 8.14 1.77 6.24
CA ALA A 37 8.22 1.07 4.97
C ALA A 37 7.88 2.00 3.78
N ILE A 38 6.80 2.79 3.91
CA ILE A 38 6.40 3.82 2.93
C ILE A 38 7.53 4.83 2.75
N ARG A 39 8.06 5.37 3.86
CA ARG A 39 9.13 6.37 3.80
C ARG A 39 10.38 5.83 3.11
N LEU A 40 10.79 4.60 3.40
CA LEU A 40 11.95 3.96 2.78
C LEU A 40 11.75 3.83 1.27
N LEU A 41 10.63 3.24 0.85
CA LEU A 41 10.37 2.98 -0.56
C LEU A 41 10.26 4.29 -1.36
N ARG A 42 9.60 5.30 -0.80
CA ARG A 42 9.53 6.64 -1.40
C ARG A 42 10.91 7.30 -1.50
N THR A 43 11.74 7.17 -0.48
CA THR A 43 13.06 7.83 -0.43
C THR A 43 14.00 7.24 -1.48
N PHE A 44 14.10 5.91 -1.53
CA PHE A 44 15.10 5.20 -2.32
C PHE A 44 14.61 4.85 -3.74
N GLU A 45 13.34 4.51 -3.91
CA GLU A 45 12.80 4.02 -5.20
C GLU A 45 11.81 5.00 -5.84
N LYS A 46 11.46 6.11 -5.17
CA LYS A 46 10.46 7.09 -5.64
C LYS A 46 9.07 6.49 -5.90
N ILE A 47 8.76 5.37 -5.25
CA ILE A 47 7.44 4.74 -5.30
C ILE A 47 6.63 5.17 -4.08
N GLN A 48 5.43 5.68 -4.35
CA GLN A 48 4.45 6.09 -3.34
C GLN A 48 3.54 4.91 -3.00
N LEU A 49 3.24 4.75 -1.71
CA LEU A 49 2.31 3.75 -1.16
C LEU A 49 1.29 4.44 -0.24
N ASP A 50 0.24 3.71 0.13
CA ASP A 50 -0.76 4.15 1.11
C ASP A 50 -0.54 3.50 2.49
N GLY A 51 -1.02 4.16 3.54
CA GLY A 51 -0.96 3.67 4.93
C GLY A 51 -1.97 2.58 5.28
N THR A 52 -3.05 2.43 4.50
CA THR A 52 -4.15 1.50 4.80
C THR A 52 -3.76 0.06 4.47
N TYR A 53 -3.20 -0.17 3.28
CA TYR A 53 -2.90 -1.51 2.75
C TYR A 53 -1.44 -1.65 2.33
N THR A 54 -0.99 -0.90 1.33
CA THR A 54 0.26 -1.24 0.64
C THR A 54 1.51 -1.00 1.51
N GLY A 55 1.51 0.01 2.37
CA GLY A 55 2.57 0.22 3.36
C GLY A 55 2.74 -0.95 4.32
N LYS A 56 1.64 -1.54 4.80
CA LYS A 56 1.67 -2.71 5.70
C LYS A 56 2.23 -3.94 5.00
N THR A 57 1.82 -4.17 3.75
CA THR A 57 2.33 -5.29 2.96
C THR A 57 3.82 -5.13 2.62
N PHE A 58 4.27 -3.90 2.36
CA PHE A 58 5.69 -3.62 2.13
C PHE A 58 6.52 -3.77 3.41
N ALA A 59 5.98 -3.38 4.57
CA ALA A 59 6.61 -3.64 5.85
C ALA A 59 6.80 -5.15 6.12
N ALA A 60 5.79 -5.97 5.81
CA ALA A 60 5.89 -7.43 5.90
C ALA A 60 6.97 -7.99 4.96
N LEU A 61 7.05 -7.47 3.73
CA LEU A 61 8.10 -7.86 2.78
C LEU A 61 9.51 -7.52 3.30
N LEU A 62 9.72 -6.30 3.82
CA LEU A 62 11.01 -5.90 4.38
C LEU A 62 11.42 -6.80 5.54
N PHE A 63 10.48 -7.14 6.43
CA PHE A 63 10.74 -8.07 7.52
C PHE A 63 11.14 -9.46 7.01
N ASP A 64 10.42 -9.99 6.02
CA ASP A 64 10.71 -11.29 5.43
C ASP A 64 12.09 -11.34 4.76
N LEU A 65 12.47 -10.29 4.03
CA LEU A 65 13.79 -10.19 3.40
C LEU A 65 14.93 -10.21 4.44
N ILE A 66 14.70 -9.66 5.62
CA ILE A 66 15.68 -9.65 6.73
C ILE A 66 15.70 -11.01 7.45
N LYS A 67 14.55 -11.62 7.68
CA LYS A 67 14.40 -12.79 8.56
C LYS A 67 14.46 -14.14 7.87
N LYS A 68 14.26 -14.20 6.55
CA LYS A 68 14.20 -15.44 5.78
C LYS A 68 15.38 -15.52 4.80
N PRO A 69 16.53 -16.12 5.19
CA PRO A 69 17.69 -16.25 4.32
C PRO A 69 17.39 -16.92 2.97
N LYS A 70 16.38 -17.80 2.91
CA LYS A 70 15.92 -18.44 1.67
C LYS A 70 15.42 -17.47 0.58
N LEU A 71 15.08 -16.24 0.95
CA LEU A 71 14.65 -15.18 0.04
C LEU A 71 15.84 -14.39 -0.53
N GLN A 72 17.05 -14.58 -0.01
CA GLN A 72 18.25 -13.96 -0.57
C GLN A 72 18.46 -14.44 -2.01
N ASN A 73 18.82 -13.51 -2.90
CA ASN A 73 19.06 -13.76 -4.32
C ASN A 73 17.85 -14.34 -5.09
N LYS A 74 16.63 -14.14 -4.59
CA LYS A 74 15.40 -14.46 -5.31
C LYS A 74 14.84 -13.22 -6.01
N ASN A 75 14.15 -13.44 -7.12
CA ASN A 75 13.32 -12.42 -7.73
C ASN A 75 12.02 -12.35 -6.93
N ILE A 76 11.78 -11.21 -6.28
CA ILE A 76 10.59 -10.98 -5.48
C ILE A 76 9.65 -10.08 -6.26
N LEU A 77 8.39 -10.52 -6.40
CA LEU A 77 7.32 -9.69 -6.91
C LEU A 77 6.58 -9.03 -5.74
N PHE A 78 6.60 -7.70 -5.70
CA PHE A 78 5.74 -6.92 -4.81
C PHE A 78 4.52 -6.42 -5.60
N TRP A 79 3.33 -6.82 -5.17
CA TRP A 79 2.08 -6.38 -5.81
C TRP A 79 1.60 -5.07 -5.18
N ASN A 80 1.86 -3.95 -5.85
CA ASN A 80 1.35 -2.65 -5.44
C ASN A 80 -0.05 -2.40 -6.04
N THR A 81 -1.09 -2.39 -5.21
CA THR A 81 -2.47 -2.09 -5.62
C THR A 81 -2.84 -0.61 -5.51
N TYR A 82 -1.97 0.23 -4.93
CA TYR A 82 -2.24 1.64 -4.73
C TYR A 82 -2.13 2.44 -6.03
N CYS A 83 -3.14 3.26 -6.31
CA CYS A 83 -3.10 4.22 -7.42
C CYS A 83 -2.44 5.52 -6.95
N SER A 84 -1.17 5.71 -7.33
CA SER A 84 -0.41 6.93 -7.05
C SER A 84 -0.51 7.99 -8.16
N GLY A 85 -1.56 7.93 -8.98
CA GLY A 85 -1.75 8.84 -10.12
C GLY A 85 -1.80 10.30 -9.68
N ASN A 86 -1.10 11.17 -10.41
CA ASN A 86 -1.22 12.60 -10.22
C ASN A 86 -2.44 13.12 -11.01
N PHE A 87 -3.45 13.60 -10.29
CA PHE A 87 -4.68 14.13 -10.89
C PHE A 87 -4.76 15.66 -10.87
N SER A 88 -3.65 16.35 -10.53
CA SER A 88 -3.63 17.81 -10.38
C SER A 88 -4.11 18.52 -11.63
N ASP A 89 -3.81 18.01 -12.83
CA ASP A 89 -4.20 18.65 -14.08
C ASP A 89 -5.72 18.76 -14.26
N ILE A 90 -6.48 17.81 -13.72
CA ILE A 90 -7.95 17.78 -13.81
C ILE A 90 -8.64 18.31 -12.56
N THR A 91 -7.93 18.44 -11.42
CA THR A 91 -8.50 18.93 -10.16
C THR A 91 -8.04 20.33 -9.76
N LYS A 92 -7.03 20.92 -10.42
CA LYS A 92 -6.42 22.20 -10.02
C LYS A 92 -7.40 23.38 -9.90
N ASP A 93 -8.45 23.39 -10.71
CA ASP A 93 -9.42 24.47 -10.77
C ASP A 93 -10.67 24.18 -9.92
N MET A 94 -10.71 23.04 -9.23
CA MET A 94 -11.83 22.67 -8.36
C MET A 94 -11.68 23.31 -6.98
N ASP A 95 -12.74 23.97 -6.53
CA ASP A 95 -12.84 24.46 -5.15
C ASP A 95 -13.53 23.40 -4.28
N TYR A 96 -12.83 22.85 -3.29
CA TYR A 96 -13.40 21.84 -2.40
C TYR A 96 -14.63 22.34 -1.63
N ARG A 97 -14.83 23.66 -1.51
CA ARG A 97 -16.00 24.28 -0.88
C ARG A 97 -17.28 24.13 -1.70
N GLU A 98 -17.17 23.74 -2.97
CA GLU A 98 -18.31 23.41 -3.83
C GLU A 98 -18.78 21.96 -3.66
N LEU A 99 -18.01 21.12 -2.95
CA LEU A 99 -18.41 19.76 -2.63
C LEU A 99 -19.50 19.74 -1.54
N PRO A 100 -20.33 18.67 -1.49
CA PRO A 100 -21.25 18.45 -0.36
C PRO A 100 -20.54 18.62 0.99
N ASP A 101 -21.21 19.26 1.95
CA ASP A 101 -20.61 19.62 3.26
C ASP A 101 -19.92 18.44 3.96
N LEU A 102 -20.48 17.23 3.84
CA LEU A 102 -19.91 16.00 4.40
C LEU A 102 -18.51 15.66 3.85
N LEU A 103 -18.18 16.10 2.63
CA LEU A 103 -16.90 15.85 1.99
C LEU A 103 -15.88 16.97 2.22
N GLN A 104 -16.32 18.18 2.58
CA GLN A 104 -15.42 19.29 2.87
C GLN A 104 -14.52 19.01 4.09
N GLY A 105 -14.96 18.13 5.00
CA GLY A 105 -14.19 17.72 6.17
C GLY A 105 -12.82 17.10 5.83
N TYR A 106 -12.71 16.37 4.72
CA TYR A 106 -11.45 15.73 4.29
C TYR A 106 -10.33 16.74 3.97
N PHE A 107 -10.66 18.02 3.78
CA PHE A 107 -9.69 19.08 3.49
C PHE A 107 -9.32 19.92 4.72
N ARG A 108 -10.09 19.81 5.82
CA ARG A 108 -9.94 20.65 7.02
C ARG A 108 -9.46 19.86 8.24
N VAL A 109 -9.84 18.60 8.33
CA VAL A 109 -9.50 17.74 9.45
C VAL A 109 -8.09 17.17 9.23
N PRO A 110 -7.18 17.27 10.21
CA PRO A 110 -5.88 16.63 10.11
C PRO A 110 -6.01 15.13 9.91
N VAL A 111 -5.10 14.56 9.12
CA VAL A 111 -4.94 13.10 9.03
C VAL A 111 -4.36 12.55 10.33
N GLN A 112 -4.36 11.22 10.50
CA GLN A 112 -3.73 10.58 11.66
C GLN A 112 -2.23 10.93 11.70
N ASP A 113 -1.62 10.98 12.89
CA ASP A 113 -0.23 11.41 13.04
C ASP A 113 0.75 10.63 12.16
N LEU A 114 0.54 9.32 12.01
CA LEU A 114 1.37 8.45 11.16
C LEU A 114 1.06 8.55 9.67
N ASP A 115 -0.10 9.10 9.29
CA ASP A 115 -0.44 9.35 7.88
C ASP A 115 0.31 10.58 7.34
N GLN A 116 0.85 11.43 8.21
CA GLN A 116 1.61 12.59 7.80
C GLN A 116 2.91 12.17 7.10
N GLY A 117 2.98 12.44 5.79
CA GLY A 117 4.15 12.10 4.99
C GLY A 117 4.21 10.65 4.54
N CYS A 118 3.16 9.85 4.81
CA CYS A 118 2.87 8.67 4.02
C CYS A 118 2.69 9.11 2.57
#